data_AF-A0A1S3I1E1-F1
#
_entry.id   AF-A0A1S3I1E1-F1
#
_cell.length_a   1.000
_cell.length_b   1.000
_cell.length_c   1.000
_cell.angle_alpha   90.00
_cell.angle_beta   90.00
_cell.angle_gamma   90.00
#
_symmetry.space_group_name_H-M   'P 1'
#
loop_
_entity.id
_entity.type
_entity.pdbx_description
1 polymer ?
#
loop_
_entity_poly.entity_id
_entity_poly.type
_entity_poly.pdbx_seq_one_letter_code
_entity_poly.pdbx_strand_id
1 'polypeptide(L)'
;MPWRQILRQLLNNPHLEQKLADSYIIRRAAQITAYFMHRGKQLTQDKVEELAKTTSKTGSKLDSFKTTFAKELKREWDKEKKKLK
;
A
#
# COMPACT_ATOMS: atom_id res chain seq x y z
N MET A 1 -0.11 -1.96 -22.54
CA MET A 1 -0.34 -2.04 -21.08
C MET A 1 -0.34 -0.63 -20.50
N PRO A 2 -1.50 -0.09 -20.09
CA PRO A 2 -1.64 1.31 -19.64
C PRO A 2 -0.74 1.65 -18.44
N TRP A 3 -0.50 0.68 -17.55
CA TRP A 3 0.43 0.81 -16.42
C TRP A 3 1.85 1.22 -16.84
N ARG A 4 2.35 0.68 -17.95
CA ARG A 4 3.70 0.94 -18.44
C ARG A 4 3.86 2.37 -18.96
N GLN A 5 2.77 2.97 -19.45
CA GLN A 5 2.75 4.37 -19.89
C GLN A 5 2.68 5.33 -18.71
N ILE A 6 1.86 5.00 -17.69
CA ILE A 6 1.76 5.79 -16.45
C ILE A 6 3.13 5.84 -15.74
N LEU A 7 3.80 4.69 -15.58
CA LEU A 7 5.14 4.64 -14.99
C LEU A 7 6.15 5.47 -15.78
N ARG A 8 6.08 5.42 -17.12
CA ARG A 8 6.99 6.20 -17.98
C ARG A 8 6.74 7.71 -17.87
N GLN A 9 5.48 8.12 -17.69
CA GLN A 9 5.12 9.52 -17.45
C GLN A 9 5.54 10.00 -16.06
N LEU A 10 5.50 9.11 -15.06
CA LEU A 10 5.99 9.38 -13.71
C LEU A 10 7.51 9.52 -13.68
N LEU A 11 8.24 8.59 -14.31
CA LEU A 11 9.71 8.63 -14.40
C LEU A 11 10.22 9.82 -15.21
N ASN A 12 9.50 10.24 -16.25
CA ASN A 12 9.90 11.39 -17.07
C ASN A 12 9.59 12.75 -16.41
N ASN A 13 8.94 12.78 -15.24
CA ASN A 13 8.66 14.00 -14.49
C ASN A 13 9.35 13.96 -13.11
N PRO A 14 10.60 14.46 -13.01
CA PRO A 14 11.38 14.39 -11.76
C PRO A 14 10.67 15.10 -10.59
N HIS A 15 9.86 16.12 -10.86
CA HIS A 15 9.09 16.85 -9.86
C HIS A 15 7.95 16.03 -9.23
N LEU A 16 7.34 15.12 -10.00
CA LEU A 16 6.31 14.22 -9.51
C LEU A 16 6.93 13.07 -8.74
N GLU A 17 8.04 12.51 -9.22
CA GLU A 17 8.81 11.51 -8.48
C GLU A 17 9.24 12.02 -7.11
N GLN A 18 9.74 13.25 -7.03
CA GLN A 18 10.21 13.84 -5.78
C GLN A 18 9.07 14.05 -4.79
N LYS A 19 7.93 14.61 -5.23
CA LYS A 19 6.72 14.74 -4.38
C LYS A 19 6.14 13.40 -3.97
N LEU A 20 6.27 12.39 -4.82
CA LEU A 20 5.78 11.05 -4.56
C LEU A 20 6.71 10.32 -3.57
N ALA A 21 8.03 10.44 -3.70
CA ALA A 21 9.00 9.95 -2.73
C ALA A 21 8.91 10.68 -1.38
N ASP A 22 8.61 11.98 -1.39
CA ASP A 22 8.33 12.78 -0.19
C ASP A 22 6.97 12.47 0.43
N SER A 23 6.09 11.76 -0.29
CA SER A 23 4.82 11.30 0.27
C SER A 23 5.07 10.37 1.44
N TYR A 24 4.35 10.64 2.53
CA TYR A 24 4.36 9.82 3.73
C TYR A 24 4.08 8.33 3.44
N ILE A 25 3.25 8.05 2.43
CA ILE A 25 2.88 6.69 2.05
C ILE A 25 4.09 5.91 1.51
N ILE A 26 4.94 6.54 0.69
CA ILE A 26 6.10 5.88 0.09
C ILE A 26 7.22 5.72 1.10
N ARG A 27 7.46 6.72 1.94
CA ARG A 27 8.37 6.59 3.08
C ARG A 27 7.96 5.43 3.98
N ARG A 28 6.66 5.31 4.28
CA ARG A 28 6.10 4.22 5.08
C ARG A 28 6.23 2.87 4.36
N ALA A 29 5.96 2.82 3.06
CA ALA A 29 6.10 1.60 2.26
C ALA A 29 7.56 1.13 2.18
N ALA A 30 8.51 2.05 2.04
CA ALA A 30 9.94 1.75 2.07
C ALA A 30 10.37 1.22 3.45
N GLN A 31 9.92 1.85 4.54
CA GLN A 31 10.19 1.37 5.90
C GLN A 31 9.59 -0.02 6.15
N ILE A 32 8.34 -0.25 5.71
CA ILE A 32 7.69 -1.57 5.78
C ILE A 32 8.49 -2.59 4.97
N THR A 33 8.86 -2.27 3.74
CA THR A 33 9.61 -3.16 2.85
C THR A 33 10.98 -3.49 3.44
N ALA A 34 11.72 -2.49 3.92
CA ALA A 34 13.01 -2.68 4.56
C ALA A 34 12.88 -3.54 5.83
N TYR A 35 11.84 -3.29 6.63
CA TYR A 35 11.52 -4.10 7.80
C TYR A 35 11.20 -5.55 7.41
N PHE A 36 10.36 -5.77 6.42
CA PHE A 36 10.03 -7.11 5.91
C PHE A 36 11.24 -7.80 5.27
N MET A 37 12.14 -7.08 4.62
CA MET A 37 13.32 -7.64 4.00
C MET A 37 14.35 -8.06 5.07
N HIS A 38 14.57 -7.21 6.08
CA HIS A 38 15.46 -7.53 7.21
C HIS A 38 14.87 -8.60 8.13
N ARG A 39 13.58 -8.52 8.44
CA ARG A 39 12.89 -9.46 9.34
C ARG A 39 12.52 -10.76 8.62
N GLY A 40 12.23 -10.70 7.33
CA GLY A 40 11.93 -11.84 6.47
C GLY A 40 13.12 -12.76 6.29
N LYS A 41 14.35 -12.22 6.23
CA LYS A 41 15.57 -13.03 6.32
C LYS A 41 15.71 -13.80 7.65
N GLN A 42 15.02 -13.36 8.71
CA GLN A 42 15.03 -14.00 10.04
C GLN A 42 13.78 -14.86 10.31
N LEU A 43 12.79 -14.84 9.42
CA LEU A 43 11.55 -15.59 9.54
C LEU A 43 11.73 -16.93 8.82
N THR A 44 12.30 -17.90 9.52
CA THR A 44 12.27 -19.32 9.13
C THR A 44 10.83 -19.86 9.13
N GLN A 45 10.64 -20.97 8.41
CA GLN A 45 9.35 -21.60 8.10
C GLN A 45 8.45 -21.82 9.33
N ASP A 46 9.05 -22.13 10.49
CA ASP A 46 8.34 -22.36 11.76
C ASP A 46 7.67 -21.10 12.32
N LYS A 47 8.31 -19.93 12.19
CA LYS A 47 7.71 -18.65 12.63
C LYS A 47 6.64 -18.16 11.68
N VAL A 48 6.75 -18.49 10.40
CA VAL A 48 5.70 -18.18 9.41
C VAL A 48 4.43 -18.96 9.73
N GLU A 49 4.55 -20.22 10.17
CA GLU A 49 3.40 -21.04 10.57
C GLU A 49 2.73 -20.50 11.86
N GLU A 50 3.51 -20.05 12.84
CA GLU A 50 3.00 -19.41 14.06
C GLU A 50 2.34 -18.04 13.79
N LEU A 51 2.93 -17.24 12.89
CA LEU A 51 2.34 -15.99 12.39
C LEU A 51 1.07 -16.22 11.57
N ALA A 52 1.01 -17.28 10.77
CA ALA A 52 -0.19 -17.64 10.00
C ALA A 52 -1.33 -18.06 10.94
N LYS A 53 -1.02 -18.86 11.98
CA LYS A 53 -1.99 -19.25 13.01
C LYS A 53 -2.52 -18.04 13.80
N THR A 54 -1.69 -17.06 14.13
CA THR A 54 -2.13 -15.82 14.79
C THR A 54 -2.85 -14.85 13.85
N THR A 55 -2.47 -14.80 12.57
CA THR A 55 -3.10 -13.97 11.53
C THR A 55 -4.51 -14.43 11.18
N SER A 56 -4.84 -15.72 11.37
CA SER A 56 -6.20 -16.25 11.19
C SER A 56 -7.26 -15.52 12.02
N LYS A 57 -6.90 -14.98 13.21
CA LYS A 57 -7.76 -14.13 14.05
C LYS A 57 -7.79 -12.66 13.61
N THR A 58 -6.80 -12.24 12.83
CA THR A 58 -6.67 -10.88 12.27
C THR A 58 -7.42 -10.72 10.94
N GLY A 59 -7.66 -11.81 10.21
CA GLY A 59 -8.38 -11.80 8.93
C GLY A 59 -9.74 -11.12 8.99
N SER A 60 -10.54 -11.43 10.03
CA SER A 60 -11.87 -10.82 10.22
C SER A 60 -11.84 -9.31 10.45
N LYS A 61 -10.80 -8.80 11.12
CA LYS A 61 -10.56 -7.36 11.31
C LYS A 61 -10.00 -6.69 10.05
N LEU A 62 -9.23 -7.42 9.26
CA LEU A 62 -8.71 -6.93 7.99
C LEU A 62 -9.82 -6.78 6.95
N ASP A 63 -10.77 -7.70 6.91
CA ASP A 63 -11.86 -7.68 5.94
C ASP A 63 -12.88 -6.56 6.23
N SER A 64 -13.15 -6.28 7.51
CA SER A 64 -13.93 -5.11 7.91
C SER A 64 -13.18 -3.79 7.63
N PHE A 65 -11.85 -3.77 7.79
CA PHE A 65 -11.03 -2.63 7.39
C PHE A 65 -11.04 -2.41 5.88
N LYS A 66 -10.85 -3.45 5.06
CA LYS A 66 -10.87 -3.36 3.59
C LYS A 66 -12.20 -2.83 3.07
N THR A 67 -13.32 -3.35 3.58
CA THR A 67 -14.66 -2.93 3.14
C THR A 67 -14.96 -1.48 3.52
N THR A 68 -14.59 -1.06 4.73
CA THR A 68 -14.73 0.33 5.18
C THR A 68 -13.82 1.26 4.38
N PHE A 69 -12.54 0.91 4.23
CA PHE A 69 -11.55 1.69 3.48
C PHE A 69 -11.94 1.84 2.01
N ALA A 70 -12.35 0.77 1.34
CA ALA A 70 -12.80 0.81 -0.06
C ALA A 70 -14.05 1.71 -0.23
N LYS A 71 -14.95 1.70 0.76
CA LYS A 71 -16.16 2.54 0.76
C LYS A 71 -15.81 4.02 0.97
N GLU A 72 -14.91 4.32 1.89
CA GLU A 72 -14.41 5.69 2.13
C GLU A 72 -13.66 6.23 0.91
N LEU A 73 -12.74 5.44 0.34
CA LEU A 73 -11.96 5.80 -0.86
C LEU A 73 -12.86 6.09 -2.05
N LYS A 74 -13.86 5.23 -2.28
CA LYS A 74 -14.81 5.43 -3.38
C LYS A 74 -15.63 6.72 -3.20
N ARG A 75 -16.06 7.03 -1.97
CA ARG A 75 -16.78 8.28 -1.67
C ARG A 75 -15.91 9.50 -1.87
N GLU A 76 -14.67 9.49 -1.38
CA GLU A 76 -13.75 10.63 -1.56
C GLU A 76 -13.37 10.82 -3.03
N TRP A 77 -13.12 9.73 -3.76
CA TRP A 77 -12.84 9.79 -5.20
C TRP A 77 -14.00 10.35 -6.03
N ASP A 78 -15.23 9.96 -5.72
CA ASP A 78 -16.43 10.51 -6.38
C ASP A 78 -16.69 11.97 -5.99
N LYS A 79 -16.41 12.37 -4.75
CA LYS A 79 -16.48 13.78 -4.31
C LYS A 79 -15.44 14.65 -5.01
N GLU A 80 -14.20 14.19 -5.11
CA GLU A 80 -13.13 14.91 -5.82
C GLU A 80 -13.45 15.03 -7.31
N LYS A 81 -13.94 13.95 -7.94
CA LYS A 81 -14.43 14.02 -9.34
C LYS A 81 -15.57 15.02 -9.54
N LYS A 82 -16.44 15.19 -8.54
CA LYS A 82 -17.52 16.19 -8.57
C LYS A 82 -17.05 17.62 -8.29
N LYS A 83 -15.93 17.80 -7.60
CA LYS A 83 -15.28 19.10 -7.40
C LYS A 83 -14.41 19.53 -8.59
N LEU A 84 -13.92 18.56 -9.36
CA LEU A 84 -13.13 18.76 -10.57
C LEU A 84 -13.98 18.97 -11.84
N LYS A 85 -15.32 18.91 -11.74
CA LYS A 85 -16.27 19.10 -12.84
C LYS A 85 -17.14 20.31 -12.55
#